data_AF-A0A5D2W3K6-F1
#
_entry.id   AF-A0A5D2W3K6-F1
#
_cell.length_a   1.000
_cell.length_b   1.000
_cell.length_c   1.000
_cell.angle_alpha   90.00
_cell.angle_beta   90.00
_cell.angle_gamma   90.00
#
_symmetry.space_group_name_H-M   'P 1'
#
loop_
_entity.id
_entity.type
_entity.pdbx_description
1 polymer ?
#
loop_
_entity_poly.entity_id
_entity_poly.type
_entity_poly.pdbx_seq_one_letter_code
_entity_poly.pdbx_strand_id
1 'polypeptide(L)'
;MSLPIFLLWLVSIPFLAHSAPSQPRGTLVSCGSSTKQSIPDTSLSYIPDDGFINVGNKTTLESNDLLPILSTLRYFPQKSARKYCYTFQVIRGGKYLVRTIYFYGGFDGGKQPPVFDQIIGGTKWSVVNTTEDYANGMSSYYEIIIGAHAKTLSVCVARSNQTAANSSPFISAIEVLSLEDSMYNSTDFRTEALVAVARSAFGNEDSISFPDDPYYRLWQPFTDKNEVVSTQTSVSSSDFWNKPPEKAFSKAIAAGVGKKLEIQWPSGSLQSTRYYVSLYFQDNRAASANSWRVFSVAVNGKTFYNNLNVSTGGVTIYSAEWPLSGPTKITLTPDAKSSAGPLINAGEVYQILPFGTRTLAKDVAVMEELARNLDNPPLDWVGDPCLPQENSWTGVSCSIKDTVARIISLDLTNAGISGTLPLTIDNLSTLHHLWLGGNKLSGSIPEMNSLLKLETLYVL
;
A
#
# COMPACT_ATOMS: atom_id res chain seq x y z
N MET A 1 -57.45 4.87 -52.11
CA MET A 1 -56.64 3.69 -51.76
C MET A 1 -55.18 4.02 -52.01
N SER A 2 -54.41 4.25 -50.94
CA SER A 2 -52.97 4.44 -51.01
C SER A 2 -52.40 4.04 -49.64
N LEU A 3 -51.68 2.92 -49.62
CA LEU A 3 -51.01 2.35 -48.44
C LEU A 3 -49.97 3.35 -47.88
N PRO A 4 -49.84 3.50 -46.54
CA PRO A 4 -48.66 4.09 -45.96
C PRO A 4 -47.58 3.02 -45.74
N ILE A 5 -46.36 3.32 -46.19
CA ILE A 5 -45.15 2.54 -45.96
C ILE A 5 -44.67 2.85 -44.54
N PHE A 6 -44.66 1.84 -43.66
CA PHE A 6 -44.04 1.92 -42.33
C PHE A 6 -42.58 1.46 -42.45
N LEU A 7 -41.63 2.41 -42.38
CA LEU A 7 -40.19 2.11 -42.28
C LEU A 7 -39.85 1.85 -40.81
N LEU A 8 -39.58 0.59 -40.45
CA LEU A 8 -38.99 0.18 -39.19
C LEU A 8 -37.49 0.56 -39.18
N TRP A 9 -37.12 1.59 -38.43
CA TRP A 9 -35.72 1.85 -38.06
C TRP A 9 -35.33 0.94 -36.89
N LEU A 10 -34.63 -0.16 -37.20
CA LEU A 10 -33.87 -0.94 -36.21
C LEU A 10 -32.65 -0.11 -35.78
N VAL A 11 -32.73 0.55 -34.63
CA VAL A 11 -31.56 1.12 -33.96
C VAL A 11 -30.77 -0.03 -33.34
N SER A 12 -29.80 -0.54 -34.08
CA SER A 12 -28.75 -1.41 -33.54
C SER A 12 -27.86 -0.59 -32.62
N ILE A 13 -28.05 -0.70 -31.30
CA ILE A 13 -27.10 -0.20 -30.30
C ILE A 13 -25.83 -1.05 -30.45
N PRO A 14 -24.68 -0.48 -30.83
CA PRO A 14 -23.45 -1.26 -30.88
C PRO A 14 -23.10 -1.70 -29.46
N PHE A 15 -23.03 -3.02 -29.25
CA PHE A 15 -22.38 -3.60 -28.09
C PHE A 15 -20.93 -3.08 -28.07
N LEU A 16 -20.65 -2.08 -27.22
CA LEU A 16 -19.29 -1.73 -26.83
C LEU A 16 -18.73 -2.94 -26.08
N ALA A 17 -17.97 -3.78 -26.78
CA ALA A 17 -17.08 -4.72 -26.15
C ALA A 17 -16.19 -3.93 -25.20
N HIS A 18 -16.36 -4.12 -23.89
CA HIS A 18 -15.48 -3.53 -22.88
C HIS A 18 -14.10 -4.16 -23.04
N SER A 19 -13.21 -3.51 -23.79
CA SER A 19 -11.80 -3.84 -23.74
C SER A 19 -11.30 -3.62 -22.32
N ALA A 20 -10.59 -4.59 -21.75
CA ALA A 20 -9.93 -4.41 -20.46
C ALA A 20 -9.08 -3.13 -20.50
N PRO A 21 -9.10 -2.30 -19.43
CA PRO A 21 -8.33 -1.06 -19.42
C PRO A 21 -6.85 -1.36 -19.62
N SER A 22 -6.16 -0.53 -20.43
CA SER A 22 -4.75 -0.74 -20.79
C SER A 22 -3.76 -0.42 -19.66
N GLN A 23 -4.23 0.22 -18.59
CA GLN A 23 -3.49 0.49 -17.36
C GLN A 23 -4.41 0.22 -16.17
N PRO A 24 -3.85 -0.18 -15.01
CA PRO A 24 -4.60 -0.17 -13.77
C PRO A 24 -4.96 1.27 -13.38
N ARG A 25 -6.04 1.42 -12.62
CA ARG A 25 -6.52 2.75 -12.18
C ARG A 25 -5.59 3.29 -11.10
N GLY A 26 -4.64 4.15 -11.45
CA GLY A 26 -3.73 4.73 -10.49
C GLY A 26 -2.53 5.40 -11.13
N THR A 27 -1.49 5.60 -10.33
CA THR A 27 -0.20 6.17 -10.75
C THR A 27 0.89 5.13 -10.54
N LEU A 28 1.69 4.88 -11.58
CA LEU A 28 2.85 3.99 -11.57
C LEU A 28 4.09 4.83 -11.79
N VAL A 29 5.01 4.87 -10.82
CA VAL A 29 6.20 5.73 -10.83
C VAL A 29 7.47 4.89 -10.83
N SER A 30 8.36 5.18 -11.79
CA SER A 30 9.73 4.64 -11.83
C SER A 30 10.67 5.67 -11.23
N CYS A 31 11.24 5.33 -10.07
CA CYS A 31 12.10 6.21 -9.32
C CYS A 31 13.51 6.25 -9.92
N GLY A 32 14.11 7.43 -9.97
CA GLY A 32 15.43 7.62 -10.58
C GLY A 32 15.45 7.63 -12.11
N SER A 33 14.35 7.32 -12.77
CA SER A 33 14.27 7.42 -14.23
C SER A 33 14.09 8.86 -14.69
N SER A 34 14.57 9.16 -15.90
CA SER A 34 14.33 10.44 -16.59
C SER A 34 13.36 10.29 -17.76
N THR A 35 12.94 9.06 -18.07
CA THR A 35 12.05 8.74 -19.18
C THR A 35 10.99 7.75 -18.76
N LYS A 36 9.87 7.76 -19.48
CA LYS A 36 8.78 6.80 -19.28
C LYS A 36 9.28 5.38 -19.57
N GLN A 37 9.06 4.46 -18.63
CA GLN A 37 9.42 3.05 -18.74
C GLN A 37 8.21 2.23 -19.17
N SER A 38 8.39 1.29 -20.08
CA SER A 38 7.34 0.33 -20.49
C SER A 38 7.78 -1.07 -20.08
N ILE A 39 6.89 -1.83 -19.46
CA ILE A 39 7.21 -3.19 -19.03
C ILE A 39 7.03 -4.15 -20.22
N PRO A 40 8.07 -4.93 -20.60
CA PRO A 40 7.98 -5.89 -21.70
C PRO A 40 6.80 -6.84 -21.55
N ASP A 41 6.21 -7.26 -22.67
CA ASP A 41 5.09 -8.21 -22.76
C ASP A 41 3.81 -7.81 -21.98
N THR A 42 3.74 -6.56 -21.53
CA THR A 42 2.56 -5.99 -20.90
C THR A 42 2.23 -4.63 -21.51
N SER A 43 1.02 -4.13 -21.26
CA SER A 43 0.68 -2.76 -21.60
C SER A 43 1.19 -1.74 -20.57
N LEU A 44 1.75 -2.17 -19.44
CA LEU A 44 2.05 -1.33 -18.28
C LEU A 44 3.13 -0.29 -18.57
N SER A 45 2.92 0.91 -18.05
CA SER A 45 3.91 1.96 -18.18
C SER A 45 4.03 2.86 -16.95
N TYR A 46 5.27 3.14 -16.60
CA TYR A 46 5.67 3.90 -15.42
C TYR A 46 6.23 5.25 -15.85
N ILE A 47 5.78 6.31 -15.19
CA ILE A 47 6.27 7.67 -15.41
C ILE A 47 7.47 7.98 -14.51
N PRO A 48 8.35 8.92 -14.89
CA PRO A 48 9.42 9.42 -14.01
C PRO A 48 8.88 9.94 -12.68
N ASP A 49 9.72 9.93 -11.66
CA ASP A 49 9.39 10.44 -10.33
C ASP A 49 9.47 11.97 -10.17
N ASP A 50 9.92 12.68 -11.21
CA ASP A 50 9.95 14.13 -11.20
C ASP A 50 8.52 14.70 -11.05
N GLY A 51 8.36 15.62 -10.10
CA GLY A 51 7.05 16.19 -9.73
C GLY A 51 6.37 15.49 -8.55
N PHE A 52 6.80 14.28 -8.18
CA PHE A 52 6.36 13.62 -6.93
C PHE A 52 7.32 13.89 -5.77
N ILE A 53 8.60 14.10 -6.08
CA ILE A 53 9.68 14.42 -5.14
C ILE A 53 10.69 15.36 -5.80
N ASN A 54 11.33 16.23 -5.01
CA ASN A 54 12.31 17.23 -5.49
C ASN A 54 13.71 17.08 -4.88
N VAL A 55 13.92 16.09 -4.03
CA VAL A 55 15.18 15.82 -3.31
C VAL A 55 15.70 14.41 -3.61
N GLY A 56 16.94 14.13 -3.19
CA GLY A 56 17.61 12.86 -3.44
C GLY A 56 18.25 12.78 -4.82
N ASN A 57 19.10 11.77 -4.97
CA ASN A 57 19.94 11.57 -6.15
C ASN A 57 19.38 10.40 -6.98
N LYS A 58 19.46 10.52 -8.31
CA LYS A 58 19.09 9.47 -9.25
C LYS A 58 20.33 8.65 -9.62
N THR A 59 20.16 7.35 -9.84
CA THR A 59 21.21 6.49 -10.41
C THR A 59 20.61 5.40 -11.30
N THR A 60 21.45 4.84 -12.16
CA THR A 60 21.14 3.71 -13.05
C THR A 60 22.05 2.54 -12.70
N LEU A 61 21.50 1.34 -12.71
CA LEU A 61 22.20 0.09 -12.45
C LEU A 61 22.64 -0.55 -13.77
N GLU A 62 23.90 -0.99 -13.84
CA GLU A 62 24.45 -1.69 -14.98
C GLU A 62 24.06 -3.18 -14.91
N SER A 63 22.90 -3.53 -15.45
CA SER A 63 22.49 -4.92 -15.63
C SER A 63 21.53 -5.06 -16.82
N ASN A 64 21.81 -6.02 -17.68
CA ASN A 64 21.09 -6.20 -18.96
C ASN A 64 19.76 -6.95 -18.82
N ASP A 65 19.54 -7.66 -17.71
CA ASP A 65 18.40 -8.58 -17.52
C ASP A 65 17.37 -8.06 -16.51
N LEU A 66 17.46 -6.79 -16.10
CA LEU A 66 16.50 -6.20 -15.17
C LEU A 66 15.23 -5.74 -15.88
N LEU A 67 14.10 -5.88 -15.19
CA LEU A 67 12.89 -5.15 -15.57
C LEU A 67 13.22 -3.64 -15.60
N PRO A 68 12.69 -2.87 -16.58
CA PRO A 68 13.05 -1.47 -16.73
C PRO A 68 12.81 -0.58 -15.50
N ILE A 69 11.85 -0.93 -14.65
CA ILE A 69 11.58 -0.21 -13.39
C ILE A 69 12.58 -0.51 -12.27
N LEU A 70 13.42 -1.53 -12.43
CA LEU A 70 14.46 -1.92 -11.48
C LEU A 70 15.85 -1.44 -11.90
N SER A 71 16.02 -0.97 -13.15
CA SER A 71 17.30 -0.48 -13.66
C SER A 71 17.64 0.93 -13.18
N THR A 72 16.70 1.64 -12.58
CA THR A 72 16.92 2.96 -11.97
C THR A 72 16.41 2.99 -10.54
N LEU A 73 17.00 3.86 -9.73
CA LEU A 73 16.51 4.15 -8.39
C LEU A 73 16.84 5.58 -7.99
N ARG A 74 16.08 6.08 -7.01
CA ARG A 74 16.42 7.31 -6.28
C ARG A 74 16.90 6.95 -4.88
N TYR A 75 17.98 7.58 -4.44
CA TYR A 75 18.57 7.38 -3.11
C TYR A 75 18.77 8.71 -2.38
N PHE A 76 18.83 8.65 -1.04
CA PHE A 76 18.78 9.82 -0.16
C PHE A 76 19.99 9.87 0.79
N PRO A 77 21.14 10.40 0.34
CA PRO A 77 22.38 10.38 1.11
C PRO A 77 22.47 11.47 2.19
N GLN A 78 21.67 12.53 2.08
CA GLN A 78 21.70 13.63 3.05
C GLN A 78 21.24 13.12 4.44
N LYS A 79 21.91 13.59 5.49
CA LYS A 79 21.64 13.17 6.88
C LYS A 79 20.94 14.24 7.71
N SER A 80 20.86 15.46 7.20
CA SER A 80 20.17 16.57 7.86
C SER A 80 18.66 16.41 7.86
N ALA A 81 18.09 15.75 6.84
CA ALA A 81 16.66 15.49 6.76
C ALA A 81 16.27 14.23 7.54
N ARG A 82 15.13 14.28 8.24
CA ARG A 82 14.62 13.16 9.04
C ARG A 82 13.74 12.19 8.24
N LYS A 83 13.24 12.59 7.08
CA LYS A 83 12.51 11.76 6.10
C LYS A 83 12.50 12.38 4.72
N TYR A 84 12.21 11.58 3.71
CA TYR A 84 12.12 11.97 2.30
C TYR A 84 10.80 11.49 1.73
N CYS A 85 9.92 12.40 1.33
CA CYS A 85 8.53 12.10 1.01
C CYS A 85 8.19 12.37 -0.46
N TYR A 86 7.58 11.37 -1.09
CA TYR A 86 6.83 11.52 -2.32
C TYR A 86 5.41 11.99 -2.00
N THR A 87 4.82 12.82 -2.86
CA THR A 87 3.44 13.31 -2.70
C THR A 87 2.59 12.92 -3.90
N PHE A 88 1.48 12.22 -3.63
CA PHE A 88 0.52 11.77 -4.65
C PHE A 88 -0.82 12.49 -4.48
N GLN A 89 -1.43 12.90 -5.58
CA GLN A 89 -2.79 13.43 -5.58
C GLN A 89 -3.78 12.27 -5.41
N VAL A 90 -4.69 12.39 -4.45
CA VAL A 90 -5.69 11.38 -4.13
C VAL A 90 -7.04 12.03 -3.82
N ILE A 91 -8.11 11.23 -3.89
CA ILE A 91 -9.45 11.64 -3.52
C ILE A 91 -9.62 11.36 -2.04
N ARG A 92 -9.93 12.39 -1.26
CA ARG A 92 -10.27 12.26 0.16
C ARG A 92 -11.44 11.28 0.32
N GLY A 93 -11.27 10.27 1.16
CA GLY A 93 -12.22 9.18 1.38
C GLY A 93 -12.04 7.99 0.44
N GLY A 94 -11.26 8.13 -0.63
CA GLY A 94 -10.93 7.03 -1.54
C GLY A 94 -10.02 5.99 -0.89
N LYS A 95 -10.12 4.75 -1.37
CA LYS A 95 -9.30 3.62 -0.92
C LYS A 95 -8.18 3.35 -1.92
N TYR A 96 -6.97 3.18 -1.41
CA TYR A 96 -5.77 3.01 -2.22
C TYR A 96 -4.96 1.80 -1.79
N LEU A 97 -4.51 1.02 -2.76
CA LEU A 97 -3.39 0.10 -2.61
C LEU A 97 -2.12 0.86 -2.97
N VAL A 98 -1.15 0.88 -2.06
CA VAL A 98 0.17 1.48 -2.27
C VAL A 98 1.21 0.39 -2.22
N ARG A 99 2.05 0.32 -3.25
CA ARG A 99 3.18 -0.60 -3.33
C ARG A 99 4.48 0.17 -3.47
N THR A 100 5.47 -0.17 -2.66
CA THR A 100 6.84 0.34 -2.75
C THR A 100 7.76 -0.82 -3.17
N ILE A 101 8.65 -0.57 -4.13
CA ILE A 101 9.51 -1.59 -4.72
C ILE A 101 10.97 -1.15 -4.59
N TYR A 102 11.82 -2.09 -4.18
CA TYR A 102 13.21 -1.86 -3.84
C TYR A 102 14.11 -2.91 -4.49
N PHE A 103 14.97 -2.47 -5.41
CA PHE A 103 16.07 -3.28 -5.93
C PHE A 103 17.40 -2.57 -5.64
N TYR A 104 18.18 -3.13 -4.71
CA TYR A 104 19.41 -2.48 -4.23
C TYR A 104 20.52 -2.49 -5.30
N GLY A 105 20.76 -3.64 -5.94
CA GLY A 105 21.73 -3.77 -7.04
C GLY A 105 23.17 -3.34 -6.71
N GLY A 106 23.52 -3.09 -5.45
CA GLY A 106 24.84 -2.57 -5.07
C GLY A 106 25.11 -1.15 -5.59
N PHE A 107 24.09 -0.31 -5.75
CA PHE A 107 24.20 1.00 -6.43
C PHE A 107 25.24 1.96 -5.85
N ASP A 108 25.59 1.82 -4.57
CA ASP A 108 26.57 2.64 -3.84
C ASP A 108 27.93 1.93 -3.67
N GLY A 109 28.13 0.78 -4.33
CA GLY A 109 29.31 -0.07 -4.17
C GLY A 109 29.35 -0.87 -2.87
N GLY A 110 28.33 -0.77 -2.02
CA GLY A 110 28.23 -1.48 -0.76
C GLY A 110 27.81 -2.95 -0.91
N LYS A 111 28.29 -3.81 0.00
CA LYS A 111 27.94 -5.24 0.03
C LYS A 111 26.68 -5.57 0.84
N GLN A 112 26.15 -4.62 1.59
CA GLN A 112 24.98 -4.81 2.44
C GLN A 112 23.99 -3.68 2.17
N PRO A 113 22.73 -4.00 1.84
CA PRO A 113 21.72 -2.97 1.63
C PRO A 113 21.42 -2.22 2.94
N PRO A 114 21.03 -0.94 2.87
CA PRO A 114 20.56 -0.18 4.01
C PRO A 114 19.24 -0.76 4.55
N VAL A 115 19.11 -0.77 5.87
CA VAL A 115 17.84 -0.97 6.57
C VAL A 115 17.30 0.39 7.00
N PHE A 116 16.06 0.71 6.65
CA PHE A 116 15.46 2.02 6.91
C PHE A 116 13.95 1.89 7.10
N ASP A 117 13.27 2.95 7.52
CA ASP A 117 11.82 2.96 7.74
C ASP A 117 11.08 3.50 6.51
N GLN A 118 9.87 3.02 6.27
CA GLN A 118 8.90 3.66 5.39
C GLN A 118 7.67 4.14 6.15
N ILE A 119 7.11 5.24 5.69
CA ILE A 119 6.05 6.00 6.35
C ILE A 119 4.99 6.33 5.30
N ILE A 120 3.71 6.19 5.65
CA ILE A 120 2.59 6.55 4.79
C ILE A 120 1.63 7.49 5.53
N GLY A 121 1.36 8.66 4.96
CA GLY A 121 0.45 9.66 5.54
C GLY A 121 0.77 10.05 6.99
N GLY A 122 2.05 10.11 7.36
CA GLY A 122 2.50 10.40 8.73
C GLY A 122 2.53 9.18 9.67
N THR A 123 2.10 8.00 9.21
CA THR A 123 2.13 6.75 9.99
C THR A 123 3.34 5.92 9.61
N LYS A 124 4.12 5.47 10.59
CA LYS A 124 5.17 4.48 10.35
C LYS A 124 4.54 3.18 9.85
N TRP A 125 4.87 2.80 8.62
CA TRP A 125 4.28 1.65 7.95
C TRP A 125 5.08 0.37 8.25
N SER A 126 6.36 0.32 7.88
CA SER A 126 7.21 -0.83 8.18
C SER A 126 8.70 -0.47 8.10
N VAL A 127 9.54 -1.42 8.51
CA VAL A 127 10.98 -1.42 8.18
C VAL A 127 11.14 -1.98 6.77
N VAL A 128 11.96 -1.32 5.96
CA VAL A 128 12.46 -1.82 4.68
C VAL A 128 13.80 -2.51 4.93
N ASN A 129 13.85 -3.80 4.61
CA ASN A 129 15.04 -4.62 4.74
C ASN A 129 15.10 -5.57 3.54
N THR A 130 15.99 -5.26 2.59
CA THR A 130 16.14 -6.01 1.35
C THR A 130 17.32 -6.98 1.40
N THR A 131 17.84 -7.32 2.60
CA THR A 131 19.06 -8.12 2.76
C THR A 131 18.93 -9.52 2.16
N GLU A 132 17.83 -10.20 2.44
CA GLU A 132 17.57 -11.55 1.94
C GLU A 132 17.33 -11.55 0.42
N ASP A 133 16.47 -10.64 -0.07
CA ASP A 133 16.20 -10.54 -1.50
C ASP A 133 17.47 -10.19 -2.29
N TYR A 134 18.28 -9.24 -1.79
CA TYR A 134 19.56 -8.90 -2.42
C TYR A 134 20.52 -10.09 -2.49
N ALA A 135 20.62 -10.90 -1.43
CA ALA A 135 21.46 -12.09 -1.43
C ALA A 135 21.04 -13.12 -2.50
N ASN A 136 19.77 -13.09 -2.92
CA ASN A 136 19.21 -13.92 -3.97
C ASN A 136 19.10 -13.20 -5.34
N GLY A 137 19.62 -11.97 -5.45
CA GLY A 137 19.51 -11.17 -6.68
C GLY A 137 18.09 -10.70 -7.01
N MET A 138 17.20 -10.64 -6.01
CA MET A 138 15.78 -10.31 -6.15
C MET A 138 15.47 -8.88 -5.68
N SER A 139 14.31 -8.37 -6.09
CA SER A 139 13.72 -7.13 -5.55
C SER A 139 12.76 -7.43 -4.40
N SER A 140 12.72 -6.55 -3.41
CA SER A 140 11.69 -6.54 -2.36
C SER A 140 10.52 -5.65 -2.77
N TYR A 141 9.32 -5.99 -2.33
CA TYR A 141 8.18 -5.07 -2.37
C TYR A 141 7.40 -5.10 -1.06
N TYR A 142 6.75 -3.98 -0.75
CA TYR A 142 5.85 -3.86 0.38
C TYR A 142 4.54 -3.28 -0.11
N GLU A 143 3.43 -3.76 0.45
CA GLU A 143 2.10 -3.35 0.01
C GLU A 143 1.18 -3.03 1.19
N ILE A 144 0.40 -1.96 1.06
CA ILE A 144 -0.58 -1.51 2.06
C ILE A 144 -1.86 -1.05 1.38
N ILE A 145 -2.99 -1.33 2.00
CA ILE A 145 -4.28 -0.74 1.66
C ILE A 145 -4.63 0.31 2.71
N ILE A 146 -4.94 1.52 2.28
CA ILE A 146 -5.21 2.66 3.16
C ILE A 146 -6.35 3.54 2.60
N GLY A 147 -7.10 4.18 3.51
CA GLY A 147 -8.03 5.25 3.16
C GLY A 147 -7.33 6.60 3.09
N ALA A 148 -7.58 7.40 2.05
CA ALA A 148 -7.05 8.75 1.95
C ALA A 148 -7.83 9.72 2.86
N HIS A 149 -7.11 10.51 3.65
CA HIS A 149 -7.72 11.44 4.62
C HIS A 149 -7.63 12.91 4.23
N ALA A 150 -6.75 13.21 3.29
CA ALA A 150 -6.55 14.51 2.66
C ALA A 150 -6.68 14.36 1.14
N LYS A 151 -6.43 15.44 0.41
CA LYS A 151 -6.33 15.44 -1.07
C LYS A 151 -4.98 14.95 -1.57
N THR A 152 -4.03 14.74 -0.66
CA THR A 152 -2.70 14.24 -0.94
C THR A 152 -2.40 13.05 -0.05
N LEU A 153 -1.56 12.15 -0.54
CA LEU A 153 -1.01 11.02 0.19
C LEU A 153 0.51 11.07 0.09
N SER A 154 1.19 11.10 1.24
CA SER A 154 2.65 11.07 1.29
C SER A 154 3.16 9.66 1.49
N VAL A 155 4.15 9.23 0.70
CA VAL A 155 4.92 8.00 0.90
C VAL A 155 6.36 8.39 1.14
N CYS A 156 6.90 8.09 2.32
CA CYS A 156 8.21 8.55 2.72
C CYS A 156 9.13 7.38 3.07
N VAL A 157 10.43 7.61 2.87
CA VAL A 157 11.50 6.78 3.44
C VAL A 157 12.28 7.61 4.46
N ALA A 158 12.71 6.98 5.54
CA ALA A 158 13.39 7.65 6.64
C ALA A 158 14.51 6.79 7.20
N ARG A 159 15.64 7.42 7.55
CA ARG A 159 16.70 6.73 8.28
C ARG A 159 16.17 6.28 9.64
N SER A 160 16.57 5.10 10.05
CA SER A 160 16.28 4.53 11.38
C SER A 160 17.59 4.32 12.16
N ASN A 161 17.47 3.88 13.41
CA ASN A 161 18.63 3.49 14.22
C ASN A 161 19.41 2.29 13.63
N GLN A 162 18.81 1.53 12.70
CA GLN A 162 19.44 0.42 11.99
C GLN A 162 20.13 0.86 10.69
N THR A 163 19.90 2.09 10.23
CA THR A 163 20.50 2.57 8.98
C THR A 163 21.98 2.86 9.20
N ALA A 164 22.84 2.04 8.58
CA ALA A 164 24.29 2.21 8.64
C ALA A 164 24.72 3.63 8.22
N ALA A 165 25.75 4.15 8.89
CA ALA A 165 26.17 5.54 8.76
C ALA A 165 26.51 5.95 7.31
N ASN A 166 27.03 5.03 6.49
CA ASN A 166 27.47 5.30 5.13
C ASN A 166 26.53 4.78 4.05
N SER A 167 25.35 4.26 4.41
CA SER A 167 24.34 3.78 3.47
C SER A 167 23.17 4.75 3.37
N SER A 168 22.42 4.70 2.27
CA SER A 168 21.36 5.68 1.96
C SER A 168 20.03 4.98 1.72
N PRO A 169 18.92 5.38 2.38
CA PRO A 169 17.59 4.94 1.96
C PRO A 169 17.40 5.15 0.46
N PHE A 170 16.69 4.22 -0.20
CA PHE A 170 16.50 4.25 -1.64
C PHE A 170 15.13 3.69 -2.01
N ILE A 171 14.69 3.91 -3.25
CA ILE A 171 13.45 3.36 -3.79
C ILE A 171 13.54 3.25 -5.32
N SER A 172 13.01 2.16 -5.89
CA SER A 172 13.06 1.86 -7.33
C SER A 172 11.74 2.17 -8.03
N ALA A 173 10.60 1.89 -7.39
CA ALA A 173 9.29 2.25 -7.92
C ALA A 173 8.24 2.44 -6.81
N ILE A 174 7.20 3.22 -7.13
CA ILE A 174 6.02 3.41 -6.28
C ILE A 174 4.77 3.26 -7.15
N GLU A 175 3.79 2.53 -6.63
CA GLU A 175 2.49 2.36 -7.26
C GLU A 175 1.41 2.82 -6.30
N VAL A 176 0.52 3.70 -6.76
CA VAL A 176 -0.63 4.19 -5.98
C VAL A 176 -1.89 3.91 -6.79
N LEU A 177 -2.62 2.88 -6.40
CA LEU A 177 -3.68 2.24 -7.15
C LEU A 177 -5.02 2.44 -6.44
N SER A 178 -6.02 2.96 -7.16
CA SER A 178 -7.37 3.15 -6.65
C SER A 178 -8.07 1.79 -6.54
N LEU A 179 -8.61 1.50 -5.37
CA LEU A 179 -9.52 0.38 -5.16
C LEU A 179 -10.97 0.86 -5.18
N GLU A 180 -11.90 -0.06 -5.41
CA GLU A 180 -13.32 0.23 -5.27
C GLU A 180 -13.73 0.35 -3.80
N ASP A 181 -14.74 1.18 -3.54
CA ASP A 181 -15.24 1.45 -2.20
C ASP A 181 -15.76 0.18 -1.51
N SER A 182 -16.33 -0.78 -2.27
CA SER A 182 -16.83 -2.04 -1.74
C SER A 182 -15.75 -3.00 -1.25
N MET A 183 -14.52 -2.88 -1.77
CA MET A 183 -13.44 -3.81 -1.42
C MET A 183 -12.94 -3.53 0.00
N TYR A 184 -12.82 -4.55 0.83
CA TYR A 184 -12.30 -4.48 2.22
C TYR A 184 -13.14 -3.59 3.14
N ASN A 185 -14.45 -3.47 2.86
CA ASN A 185 -15.37 -2.64 3.64
C ASN A 185 -15.59 -3.09 5.10
N SER A 186 -15.10 -4.28 5.46
CA SER A 186 -15.09 -4.77 6.84
C SER A 186 -14.04 -4.10 7.73
N THR A 187 -13.11 -3.32 7.16
CA THR A 187 -12.04 -2.62 7.89
C THR A 187 -12.37 -1.13 7.99
N ASP A 188 -12.15 -0.53 9.17
CA ASP A 188 -12.34 0.91 9.34
C ASP A 188 -11.08 1.68 8.89
N PHE A 189 -11.04 2.00 7.61
CA PHE A 189 -9.93 2.76 7.03
C PHE A 189 -9.80 4.21 7.55
N ARG A 190 -10.66 4.67 8.48
CA ARG A 190 -10.42 5.92 9.23
C ARG A 190 -9.36 5.77 10.31
N THR A 191 -9.15 4.56 10.80
CA THR A 191 -8.25 4.29 11.94
C THR A 191 -7.27 3.15 11.67
N GLU A 192 -7.40 2.47 10.53
CA GLU A 192 -6.66 1.26 10.24
C GLU A 192 -6.22 1.18 8.78
N ALA A 193 -5.13 0.45 8.54
CA ALA A 193 -4.68 0.01 7.23
C ALA A 193 -4.45 -1.50 7.22
N LEU A 194 -4.45 -2.07 6.02
CA LEU A 194 -4.14 -3.48 5.81
C LEU A 194 -2.77 -3.60 5.15
N VAL A 195 -1.77 -4.03 5.91
CA VAL A 195 -0.42 -4.31 5.39
C VAL A 195 -0.39 -5.74 4.87
N ALA A 196 -0.08 -5.92 3.59
CA ALA A 196 -0.10 -7.25 2.97
C ALA A 196 0.97 -8.15 3.58
N VAL A 197 0.58 -9.37 3.96
CA VAL A 197 1.48 -10.41 4.48
C VAL A 197 1.60 -11.55 3.48
N ALA A 198 0.45 -12.02 2.98
CA ALA A 198 0.40 -13.03 1.94
C ALA A 198 -0.87 -12.86 1.11
N ARG A 199 -0.74 -13.06 -0.19
CA ARG A 199 -1.84 -13.19 -1.13
C ARG A 199 -1.47 -14.30 -2.09
N SER A 200 -2.19 -15.41 -2.03
CA SER A 200 -1.79 -16.64 -2.72
C SER A 200 -2.92 -17.28 -3.51
N ALA A 201 -2.57 -17.81 -4.67
CA ALA A 201 -3.41 -18.70 -5.47
C ALA A 201 -2.92 -20.13 -5.27
N PHE A 202 -3.72 -20.95 -4.58
CA PHE A 202 -3.38 -22.32 -4.20
C PHE A 202 -3.44 -23.26 -5.40
N GLY A 203 -2.38 -24.05 -5.60
CA GLY A 203 -2.26 -24.99 -6.72
C GLY A 203 -1.84 -24.36 -8.06
N ASN A 204 -1.82 -23.02 -8.16
CA ASN A 204 -1.33 -22.31 -9.34
C ASN A 204 0.20 -22.37 -9.41
N GLU A 205 0.74 -22.31 -10.63
CA GLU A 205 2.19 -22.34 -10.89
C GLU A 205 2.74 -20.93 -11.11
N ASP A 206 1.98 -20.09 -11.81
CA ASP A 206 2.36 -18.72 -12.12
C ASP A 206 1.75 -17.71 -11.15
N SER A 207 2.45 -16.58 -10.99
CA SER A 207 1.89 -15.42 -10.31
C SER A 207 0.75 -14.81 -11.12
N ILE A 208 -0.27 -14.31 -10.42
CA ILE A 208 -1.41 -13.62 -11.04
C ILE A 208 -1.31 -12.15 -10.68
N SER A 209 -1.40 -11.29 -11.70
CA SER A 209 -1.33 -9.84 -11.56
C SER A 209 -2.07 -9.19 -12.73
N PHE A 210 -1.85 -7.91 -13.00
CA PHE A 210 -2.42 -7.25 -14.17
C PHE A 210 -1.96 -7.93 -15.47
N PRO A 211 -2.84 -8.14 -16.48
CA PRO A 211 -4.24 -7.70 -16.55
C PRO A 211 -5.27 -8.64 -15.93
N ASP A 212 -4.87 -9.85 -15.50
CA ASP A 212 -5.77 -10.85 -14.90
C ASP A 212 -6.41 -10.35 -13.59
N ASP A 213 -5.69 -9.54 -12.81
CA ASP A 213 -6.22 -8.73 -11.71
C ASP A 213 -6.26 -7.23 -12.10
N PRO A 214 -7.45 -6.64 -12.33
CA PRO A 214 -7.56 -5.25 -12.77
C PRO A 214 -7.17 -4.23 -11.69
N TYR A 215 -7.06 -4.65 -10.43
CA TYR A 215 -6.56 -3.82 -9.31
C TYR A 215 -5.05 -3.95 -9.14
N TYR A 216 -4.38 -4.68 -10.03
CA TYR A 216 -2.94 -4.90 -10.07
C TYR A 216 -2.35 -5.44 -8.76
N ARG A 217 -3.15 -6.22 -8.02
CA ARG A 217 -2.66 -6.99 -6.87
C ARG A 217 -1.83 -8.17 -7.37
N LEU A 218 -0.73 -8.44 -6.66
CA LEU A 218 0.10 -9.61 -6.93
C LEU A 218 -0.37 -10.80 -6.08
N TRP A 219 -0.76 -11.88 -6.74
CA TRP A 219 -1.08 -13.17 -6.13
C TRP A 219 0.06 -14.15 -6.42
N GLN A 220 0.68 -14.65 -5.36
CA GLN A 220 1.79 -15.59 -5.45
C GLN A 220 1.27 -17.02 -5.58
N PRO A 221 1.91 -17.88 -6.39
CA PRO A 221 1.59 -19.30 -6.39
C PRO A 221 1.90 -19.91 -5.03
N PHE A 222 1.06 -20.84 -4.58
CA PHE A 222 1.35 -21.65 -3.40
C PHE A 222 1.01 -23.11 -3.68
N THR A 223 1.96 -23.99 -3.40
CA THR A 223 1.80 -25.45 -3.47
C THR A 223 2.42 -26.08 -2.23
N ASP A 224 1.91 -27.26 -1.87
CA ASP A 224 2.49 -28.09 -0.82
C ASP A 224 2.40 -29.57 -1.23
N LYS A 225 2.42 -30.50 -0.27
CA LYS A 225 2.37 -31.95 -0.52
C LYS A 225 0.96 -32.48 -0.83
N ASN A 226 -0.06 -31.65 -0.70
CA ASN A 226 -1.44 -32.03 -0.98
C ASN A 226 -1.71 -32.09 -2.49
N GLU A 227 -2.81 -32.74 -2.86
CA GLU A 227 -3.20 -32.89 -4.26
C GLU A 227 -3.67 -31.56 -4.85
N VAL A 228 -3.29 -31.29 -6.10
CA VAL A 228 -3.76 -30.12 -6.86
C VAL A 228 -4.78 -30.57 -7.89
N VAL A 229 -5.94 -29.92 -7.90
CA VAL A 229 -7.03 -30.20 -8.84
C VAL A 229 -7.30 -28.98 -9.72
N SER A 230 -7.70 -29.22 -10.97
CA SER A 230 -8.15 -28.16 -11.89
C SER A 230 -9.66 -27.95 -11.78
N THR A 231 -10.08 -26.70 -12.00
CA THR A 231 -11.48 -26.27 -11.96
C THR A 231 -12.09 -26.29 -13.35
N GLN A 232 -13.30 -26.86 -13.48
CA GLN A 232 -14.02 -27.02 -14.75
C GLN A 232 -15.06 -25.91 -15.03
N THR A 233 -15.28 -25.01 -14.07
CA THR A 233 -16.24 -23.90 -14.17
C THR A 233 -15.59 -22.59 -13.79
N SER A 234 -15.99 -21.49 -14.43
CA SER A 234 -15.51 -20.15 -14.06
C SER A 234 -16.41 -19.51 -13.01
N VAL A 235 -15.82 -18.61 -12.23
CA VAL A 235 -16.53 -17.66 -11.37
C VAL A 235 -16.38 -16.26 -11.95
N SER A 236 -17.27 -15.34 -11.59
CA SER A 236 -17.04 -13.92 -11.87
C SER A 236 -16.37 -13.24 -10.69
N SER A 237 -15.37 -12.40 -10.96
CA SER A 237 -14.72 -11.60 -9.92
C SER A 237 -15.73 -10.72 -9.15
N SER A 238 -16.78 -10.21 -9.81
CA SER A 238 -17.79 -9.36 -9.14
C SER A 238 -18.71 -10.10 -8.18
N ASP A 239 -18.74 -11.43 -8.18
CA ASP A 239 -19.53 -12.22 -7.23
C ASP A 239 -18.95 -12.18 -5.82
N PHE A 240 -17.71 -11.68 -5.71
CA PHE A 240 -16.96 -11.58 -4.47
C PHE A 240 -16.72 -10.12 -4.11
N TRP A 241 -16.94 -9.77 -2.85
CA TRP A 241 -16.86 -8.38 -2.40
C TRP A 241 -15.45 -7.78 -2.47
N ASN A 242 -14.41 -8.60 -2.30
CA ASN A 242 -13.00 -8.24 -2.46
C ASN A 242 -12.44 -8.55 -3.86
N LYS A 243 -13.31 -8.96 -4.80
CA LYS A 243 -13.01 -9.06 -6.23
C LYS A 243 -11.70 -9.77 -6.60
N PRO A 244 -11.38 -10.96 -6.05
CA PRO A 244 -10.25 -11.78 -6.51
C PRO A 244 -10.30 -12.01 -8.03
N PRO A 245 -9.16 -12.18 -8.70
CA PRO A 245 -9.11 -12.48 -10.12
C PRO A 245 -9.66 -13.89 -10.38
N GLU A 246 -10.38 -14.07 -11.48
CA GLU A 246 -10.99 -15.37 -11.85
C GLU A 246 -9.93 -16.48 -11.96
N LYS A 247 -8.73 -16.12 -12.45
CA LYS A 247 -7.59 -17.04 -12.58
C LYS A 247 -7.15 -17.66 -11.26
N ALA A 248 -7.39 -17.00 -10.12
CA ALA A 248 -7.08 -17.56 -8.80
C ALA A 248 -7.92 -18.80 -8.47
N PHE A 249 -9.03 -19.01 -9.17
CA PHE A 249 -9.91 -20.16 -9.00
C PHE A 249 -9.64 -21.30 -10.01
N SER A 250 -8.70 -21.12 -10.94
CA SER A 250 -8.41 -22.11 -12.00
C SER A 250 -7.90 -23.46 -11.46
N LYS A 251 -7.23 -23.43 -10.31
CA LYS A 251 -6.73 -24.59 -9.57
C LYS A 251 -7.09 -24.47 -8.09
N ALA A 252 -7.00 -25.58 -7.38
CA ALA A 252 -7.17 -25.65 -5.94
C ALA A 252 -6.26 -26.74 -5.35
N ILE A 253 -5.87 -26.55 -4.09
CA ILE A 253 -5.34 -27.64 -3.27
C ILE A 253 -6.53 -28.39 -2.66
N ALA A 254 -6.55 -29.72 -2.74
CA ALA A 254 -7.67 -30.55 -2.31
C ALA A 254 -7.23 -31.77 -1.49
N ALA A 255 -8.19 -32.33 -0.76
CA ALA A 255 -8.07 -33.64 -0.13
C ALA A 255 -9.13 -34.61 -0.67
N GLY A 256 -8.82 -35.90 -0.60
CA GLY A 256 -9.75 -36.97 -0.96
C GLY A 256 -11.02 -37.00 -0.09
N VAL A 257 -12.03 -37.75 -0.54
CA VAL A 257 -13.32 -37.88 0.15
C VAL A 257 -13.12 -38.35 1.60
N GLY A 258 -13.78 -37.68 2.55
CA GLY A 258 -13.71 -37.98 3.98
C GLY A 258 -12.38 -37.63 4.66
N LYS A 259 -11.38 -37.13 3.92
CA LYS A 259 -10.09 -36.73 4.49
C LYS A 259 -10.07 -35.24 4.84
N LYS A 260 -9.38 -34.91 5.93
CA LYS A 260 -9.07 -33.52 6.27
C LYS A 260 -8.02 -32.97 5.31
N LEU A 261 -8.15 -31.69 4.97
CA LEU A 261 -7.09 -30.93 4.30
C LEU A 261 -6.39 -30.06 5.34
N GLU A 262 -5.06 -30.13 5.39
CA GLU A 262 -4.25 -29.32 6.29
C GLU A 262 -3.18 -28.59 5.48
N ILE A 263 -3.11 -27.28 5.66
CA ILE A 263 -2.19 -26.40 4.93
C ILE A 263 -1.51 -25.48 5.93
N GLN A 264 -0.19 -25.34 5.83
CA GLN A 264 0.57 -24.36 6.60
C GLN A 264 0.79 -23.12 5.73
N TRP A 265 -0.04 -22.11 5.93
CA TRP A 265 -0.03 -20.89 5.15
C TRP A 265 -0.48 -19.70 6.02
N PRO A 266 0.22 -18.55 5.97
CA PRO A 266 1.43 -18.26 5.18
C PRO A 266 2.67 -19.08 5.59
N SER A 267 3.67 -19.18 4.71
CA SER A 267 4.90 -19.99 4.97
C SER A 267 5.76 -19.43 6.11
N GLY A 268 5.69 -18.13 6.37
CA GLY A 268 6.41 -17.46 7.46
C GLY A 268 5.67 -17.49 8.79
N SER A 269 6.42 -17.30 9.89
CA SER A 269 5.81 -17.09 11.21
C SER A 269 5.28 -15.66 11.33
N LEU A 270 4.08 -15.53 11.87
CA LEU A 270 3.41 -14.25 12.05
C LEU A 270 3.71 -13.66 13.43
N GLN A 271 3.72 -12.33 13.52
CA GLN A 271 3.79 -11.62 14.79
C GLN A 271 2.50 -11.84 15.57
N SER A 272 2.57 -11.76 16.90
CA SER A 272 1.37 -11.89 17.75
C SER A 272 0.52 -10.63 17.66
N THR A 273 -0.50 -10.63 16.78
CA THR A 273 -1.40 -9.50 16.57
C THR A 273 -2.70 -9.92 15.87
N ARG A 274 -3.52 -8.95 15.46
CA ARG A 274 -4.76 -9.12 14.71
C ARG A 274 -4.50 -8.98 13.21
N TYR A 275 -5.16 -9.86 12.45
CA TYR A 275 -5.02 -9.96 11.01
C TYR A 275 -6.39 -9.97 10.35
N TYR A 276 -6.49 -9.29 9.23
CA TYR A 276 -7.55 -9.58 8.29
C TYR A 276 -7.19 -10.89 7.55
N VAL A 277 -8.12 -11.85 7.49
CA VAL A 277 -7.93 -13.12 6.79
C VAL A 277 -9.12 -13.39 5.88
N SER A 278 -8.87 -13.70 4.60
CA SER A 278 -9.88 -14.09 3.63
C SER A 278 -9.48 -15.38 2.92
N LEU A 279 -10.40 -16.33 2.80
CA LEU A 279 -10.17 -17.62 2.16
C LEU A 279 -11.25 -17.86 1.09
N TYR A 280 -10.81 -18.41 -0.04
CA TYR A 280 -11.61 -18.49 -1.26
C TYR A 280 -11.76 -19.95 -1.72
N PHE A 281 -12.99 -20.30 -2.08
CA PHE A 281 -13.38 -21.69 -2.34
C PHE A 281 -14.32 -21.76 -3.55
N GLN A 282 -14.19 -22.79 -4.37
CA GLN A 282 -15.10 -23.12 -5.45
C GLN A 282 -15.08 -24.62 -5.72
N ASP A 283 -16.26 -25.23 -5.88
CA ASP A 283 -16.30 -26.63 -6.31
C ASP A 283 -15.73 -26.76 -7.72
N ASN A 284 -14.70 -27.60 -7.86
CA ASN A 284 -13.90 -27.69 -9.08
C ASN A 284 -14.57 -28.50 -10.22
N ARG A 285 -15.73 -29.12 -9.99
CA ARG A 285 -16.42 -29.98 -10.96
C ARG A 285 -17.28 -29.16 -11.92
N ALA A 286 -17.72 -29.78 -13.02
CA ALA A 286 -18.74 -29.21 -13.91
C ALA A 286 -20.02 -28.86 -13.13
N ALA A 287 -20.69 -27.77 -13.53
CA ALA A 287 -21.91 -27.31 -12.87
C ALA A 287 -23.02 -28.37 -12.93
N SER A 288 -23.52 -28.79 -11.77
CA SER A 288 -24.63 -29.72 -11.63
C SER A 288 -25.31 -29.56 -10.27
N ALA A 289 -26.50 -30.13 -10.10
CA ALA A 289 -27.20 -30.15 -8.82
C ALA A 289 -26.42 -30.85 -7.68
N ASN A 290 -25.43 -31.67 -8.02
CA ASN A 290 -24.60 -32.43 -7.07
C ASN A 290 -23.17 -31.88 -6.96
N SER A 291 -22.87 -30.75 -7.61
CA SER A 291 -21.55 -30.11 -7.59
C SER A 291 -21.43 -29.15 -6.42
N TRP A 292 -21.44 -29.73 -5.23
CA TRP A 292 -21.26 -29.02 -3.97
C TRP A 292 -20.48 -29.88 -2.98
N ARG A 293 -19.91 -29.24 -1.97
CA ARG A 293 -19.18 -29.89 -0.88
C ARG A 293 -19.35 -29.09 0.42
N VAL A 294 -19.40 -29.80 1.54
CA VAL A 294 -19.60 -29.20 2.86
C VAL A 294 -18.45 -29.56 3.78
N PHE A 295 -17.85 -28.56 4.41
CA PHE A 295 -16.77 -28.74 5.37
C PHE A 295 -16.70 -27.57 6.37
N SER A 296 -16.04 -27.78 7.50
CA SER A 296 -15.73 -26.71 8.46
C SER A 296 -14.27 -26.28 8.34
N VAL A 297 -14.02 -24.99 8.57
CA VAL A 297 -12.69 -24.36 8.48
C VAL A 297 -12.22 -24.00 9.88
N ALA A 298 -11.01 -24.41 10.23
CA ALA A 298 -10.32 -23.99 11.44
C ALA A 298 -8.98 -23.35 11.09
N VAL A 299 -8.60 -22.32 11.84
CA VAL A 299 -7.30 -21.65 11.74
C VAL A 299 -6.64 -21.75 13.11
N ASN A 300 -5.46 -22.36 13.18
CA ASN A 300 -4.73 -22.69 14.42
C ASN A 300 -5.61 -23.44 15.45
N GLY A 301 -6.40 -24.40 14.95
CA GLY A 301 -7.29 -25.23 15.78
C GLY A 301 -8.55 -24.52 16.29
N LYS A 302 -8.70 -23.21 16.06
CA LYS A 302 -9.91 -22.45 16.38
C LYS A 302 -10.85 -22.44 15.20
N THR A 303 -12.14 -22.64 15.46
CA THR A 303 -13.19 -22.57 14.44
C THR A 303 -13.22 -21.20 13.77
N PHE A 304 -12.95 -21.18 12.47
CA PHE A 304 -13.03 -20.00 11.61
C PHE A 304 -14.38 -19.91 10.90
N TYR A 305 -14.90 -21.05 10.44
CA TYR A 305 -16.24 -21.17 9.85
C TYR A 305 -16.78 -22.58 10.01
N ASN A 306 -18.07 -22.73 10.33
CA ASN A 306 -18.73 -24.04 10.46
C ASN A 306 -19.67 -24.30 9.28
N ASN A 307 -19.74 -25.55 8.82
CA ASN A 307 -20.69 -26.00 7.79
C ASN A 307 -20.66 -25.12 6.53
N LEU A 308 -19.47 -24.78 6.04
CA LEU A 308 -19.30 -24.04 4.78
C LEU A 308 -19.83 -24.89 3.64
N ASN A 309 -20.80 -24.37 2.90
CA ASN A 309 -21.30 -24.97 1.67
C ASN A 309 -20.63 -24.30 0.48
N VAL A 310 -19.85 -25.07 -0.28
CA VAL A 310 -19.13 -24.59 -1.47
C VAL A 310 -19.78 -25.20 -2.70
N SER A 311 -20.24 -24.34 -3.62
CA SER A 311 -20.77 -24.72 -4.93
C SER A 311 -19.84 -24.29 -6.05
N THR A 312 -20.21 -24.54 -7.31
CA THR A 312 -19.48 -24.05 -8.49
C THR A 312 -19.52 -22.52 -8.65
N GLY A 313 -20.44 -21.81 -7.97
CA GLY A 313 -20.46 -20.35 -7.95
C GLY A 313 -19.39 -19.72 -7.04
N GLY A 314 -18.69 -20.53 -6.25
CA GLY A 314 -17.67 -20.08 -5.33
C GLY A 314 -18.22 -19.39 -4.07
N VAL A 315 -17.36 -19.23 -3.08
CA VAL A 315 -17.66 -18.54 -1.82
C VAL A 315 -16.37 -18.01 -1.19
N THR A 316 -16.48 -16.84 -0.55
CA THR A 316 -15.43 -16.28 0.28
C THR A 316 -15.90 -16.23 1.73
N ILE A 317 -15.02 -16.65 2.63
CA ILE A 317 -15.18 -16.42 4.07
C ILE A 317 -14.02 -15.58 4.57
N TYR A 318 -14.28 -14.73 5.56
CA TYR A 318 -13.27 -13.83 6.08
C TYR A 318 -13.48 -13.53 7.57
N SER A 319 -12.42 -13.00 8.19
CA SER A 319 -12.45 -12.38 9.51
C SER A 319 -11.66 -11.08 9.43
N ALA A 320 -12.28 -9.98 9.86
CA ALA A 320 -11.64 -8.67 9.86
C ALA A 320 -10.51 -8.55 10.89
N GLU A 321 -10.61 -9.31 12.00
CA GLU A 321 -9.69 -9.20 13.14
C GLU A 321 -9.33 -10.56 13.77
N TRP A 322 -8.81 -11.48 12.96
CA TRP A 322 -8.41 -12.80 13.44
C TRP A 322 -7.07 -12.75 14.21
N PRO A 323 -6.99 -13.27 15.44
CA PRO A 323 -5.72 -13.29 16.18
C PRO A 323 -4.80 -14.41 15.67
N LEU A 324 -3.60 -14.04 15.23
CA LEU A 324 -2.56 -15.00 14.80
C LEU A 324 -1.24 -14.71 15.53
N SER A 325 -0.43 -15.75 15.66
CA SER A 325 0.92 -15.70 16.20
C SER A 325 1.66 -16.96 15.75
N GLY A 326 2.93 -16.82 15.37
CA GLY A 326 3.77 -17.94 14.93
C GLY A 326 3.27 -18.56 13.61
N PRO A 327 3.60 -19.84 13.37
CA PRO A 327 3.13 -20.58 12.20
C PRO A 327 1.59 -20.64 12.14
N THR A 328 1.03 -20.49 10.94
CA THR A 328 -0.42 -20.56 10.73
C THR A 328 -0.80 -21.85 10.01
N LYS A 329 -1.70 -22.62 10.61
CA LYS A 329 -2.26 -23.85 10.07
C LYS A 329 -3.75 -23.68 9.79
N ILE A 330 -4.13 -23.87 8.54
CA ILE A 330 -5.53 -23.96 8.10
C ILE A 330 -5.92 -25.44 8.03
N THR A 331 -7.07 -25.78 8.57
CA THR A 331 -7.60 -27.15 8.57
C THR A 331 -9.04 -27.16 8.08
N LEU A 332 -9.30 -27.90 7.01
CA LEU A 332 -10.64 -28.12 6.47
C LEU A 332 -11.09 -29.53 6.83
N THR A 333 -12.20 -29.64 7.55
CA THR A 333 -12.76 -30.93 7.99
C THR A 333 -14.06 -31.21 7.23
N PRO A 334 -14.12 -32.24 6.37
CA PRO A 334 -15.33 -32.56 5.62
C PRO A 334 -16.48 -32.95 6.54
N ASP A 335 -17.69 -32.55 6.15
CA ASP A 335 -18.91 -33.09 6.72
C ASP A 335 -19.12 -34.54 6.26
N ALA A 336 -19.65 -35.40 7.13
CA ALA A 336 -19.86 -36.81 6.83
C ALA A 336 -20.82 -37.05 5.64
N LYS A 337 -21.69 -36.08 5.33
CA LYS A 337 -22.63 -36.13 4.20
C LYS A 337 -22.04 -35.58 2.90
N SER A 338 -20.86 -34.97 2.94
CA SER A 338 -20.22 -34.41 1.75
C SER A 338 -19.69 -35.53 0.84
N SER A 339 -20.14 -35.56 -0.41
CA SER A 339 -19.73 -36.55 -1.41
C SER A 339 -18.36 -36.25 -2.05
N ALA A 340 -17.78 -35.09 -1.74
CA ALA A 340 -16.44 -34.68 -2.14
C ALA A 340 -15.63 -34.19 -0.92
N GLY A 341 -14.31 -34.33 -0.99
CA GLY A 341 -13.41 -33.81 0.06
C GLY A 341 -13.38 -32.27 0.08
N PRO A 342 -12.67 -31.64 1.00
CA PRO A 342 -12.49 -30.19 1.00
C PRO A 342 -11.44 -29.75 -0.04
N LEU A 343 -11.47 -28.47 -0.40
CA LEU A 343 -10.47 -27.82 -1.25
C LEU A 343 -10.26 -26.37 -0.82
N ILE A 344 -9.26 -25.67 -1.36
CA ILE A 344 -9.10 -24.22 -1.27
C ILE A 344 -8.42 -23.67 -2.53
N ASN A 345 -8.92 -22.54 -3.04
CA ASN A 345 -8.45 -21.93 -4.29
C ASN A 345 -7.48 -20.78 -4.06
N ALA A 346 -7.79 -19.88 -3.11
CA ALA A 346 -6.93 -18.74 -2.83
C ALA A 346 -7.04 -18.27 -1.37
N GLY A 347 -6.14 -17.38 -0.96
CA GLY A 347 -6.15 -16.78 0.37
C GLY A 347 -5.47 -15.41 0.41
N GLU A 348 -5.95 -14.54 1.30
CA GLU A 348 -5.31 -13.28 1.65
C GLU A 348 -5.15 -13.14 3.18
N VAL A 349 -3.98 -12.69 3.61
CA VAL A 349 -3.68 -12.31 4.99
C VAL A 349 -3.06 -10.92 4.98
N TYR A 350 -3.65 -10.01 5.77
CA TYR A 350 -3.10 -8.69 6.01
C TYR A 350 -2.94 -8.46 7.51
N GLN A 351 -1.80 -7.90 7.90
CA GLN A 351 -1.63 -7.36 9.24
C GLN A 351 -2.41 -6.05 9.35
N ILE A 352 -3.15 -5.90 10.45
CA ILE A 352 -3.86 -4.66 10.73
C ILE A 352 -2.85 -3.67 11.32
N LEU A 353 -2.66 -2.54 10.63
CA LEU A 353 -1.86 -1.42 11.11
C LEU A 353 -2.81 -0.35 11.66
N PRO A 354 -2.93 -0.22 12.99
CA PRO A 354 -3.71 0.86 13.57
C PRO A 354 -2.96 2.18 13.39
N PHE A 355 -3.67 3.23 12.98
CA PHE A 355 -3.18 4.59 12.99
C PHE A 355 -4.28 5.55 13.47
N GLY A 356 -3.97 6.27 14.54
CA GLY A 356 -4.92 7.19 15.17
C GLY A 356 -4.41 8.61 15.21
N THR A 357 -3.11 8.79 15.48
CA THR A 357 -2.51 10.11 15.63
C THR A 357 -2.37 10.81 14.29
N ARG A 358 -2.81 12.07 14.24
CA ARG A 358 -2.68 12.92 13.05
C ARG A 358 -2.31 14.32 13.43
N THR A 359 -1.51 14.98 12.60
CA THR A 359 -1.37 16.43 12.74
C THR A 359 -2.68 17.11 12.39
N LEU A 360 -3.09 18.09 13.21
CA LEU A 360 -4.28 18.88 12.93
C LEU A 360 -4.18 19.48 11.53
N ALA A 361 -5.21 19.27 10.70
CA ALA A 361 -5.21 19.71 9.30
C ALA A 361 -4.95 21.22 9.13
N LYS A 362 -5.36 22.04 10.10
CA LYS A 362 -5.06 23.48 10.12
C LYS A 362 -3.57 23.75 10.29
N ASP A 363 -2.89 23.05 11.21
CA ASP A 363 -1.45 23.17 11.42
C ASP A 363 -0.68 22.69 10.17
N VAL A 364 -1.10 21.57 9.56
CA VAL A 364 -0.53 21.07 8.29
C VAL A 364 -0.62 22.14 7.20
N ALA A 365 -1.79 22.73 6.99
CA ALA A 365 -1.99 23.74 5.94
C ALA A 365 -1.10 24.97 6.13
N VAL A 366 -0.92 25.43 7.37
CA VAL A 366 -0.02 26.55 7.69
C VAL A 366 1.43 26.19 7.38
N MET A 367 1.86 25.00 7.78
CA MET A 367 3.25 24.55 7.55
C MET A 367 3.55 24.33 6.07
N GLU A 368 2.60 23.81 5.29
CA GLU A 368 2.74 23.70 3.84
C GLU A 368 2.82 25.07 3.16
N GLU A 369 2.06 26.05 3.64
CA GLU A 369 2.14 27.43 3.14
C GLU A 369 3.46 28.09 3.50
N LEU A 370 3.92 27.92 4.74
CA LEU A 370 5.22 28.39 5.18
C LEU A 370 6.33 27.78 4.31
N ALA A 371 6.30 26.46 4.08
CA ALA A 371 7.28 25.79 3.22
C ALA A 371 7.32 26.36 1.79
N ARG A 372 6.17 26.75 1.22
CA ARG A 372 6.09 27.38 -0.11
C ARG A 372 6.61 28.81 -0.15
N ASN A 373 6.56 29.53 0.97
CA ASN A 373 6.99 30.94 1.05
C ASN A 373 8.46 31.11 1.44
N LEU A 374 9.14 30.01 1.78
CA LEU A 374 10.56 29.99 2.08
C LEU A 374 11.36 29.55 0.85
N ASP A 375 12.50 30.21 0.64
CA ASP A 375 13.52 29.70 -0.26
C ASP A 375 14.41 28.71 0.52
N ASN A 376 14.69 27.57 -0.11
CA ASN A 376 15.50 26.49 0.45
C ASN A 376 15.00 25.98 1.83
N PRO A 377 13.71 25.64 1.99
CA PRO A 377 13.23 25.03 3.23
C PRO A 377 14.01 23.73 3.52
N PRO A 378 14.08 23.28 4.79
CA PRO A 378 14.72 22.02 5.12
C PRO A 378 14.20 20.85 4.27
N LEU A 379 15.10 19.95 3.86
CA LEU A 379 14.82 18.93 2.85
C LEU A 379 13.69 17.95 3.22
N ASP A 380 13.36 17.85 4.51
CA ASP A 380 12.30 16.98 5.02
C ASP A 380 10.94 17.69 5.18
N TRP A 381 10.80 18.96 4.75
CA TRP A 381 9.56 19.74 4.79
C TRP A 381 8.54 19.32 3.71
N VAL A 382 8.30 18.01 3.61
CA VAL A 382 7.26 17.38 2.79
C VAL A 382 6.62 16.24 3.61
N GLY A 383 5.32 15.99 3.42
CA GLY A 383 4.55 15.03 4.20
C GLY A 383 4.00 15.61 5.51
N ASP A 384 3.74 14.78 6.51
CA ASP A 384 3.19 15.25 7.79
C ASP A 384 4.26 15.98 8.63
N PRO A 385 4.04 17.20 9.14
CA PRO A 385 5.09 17.96 9.82
C PRO A 385 5.45 17.43 11.22
N CYS A 386 4.55 16.71 11.90
CA CYS A 386 4.80 16.18 13.23
C CYS A 386 5.08 14.68 13.25
N LEU A 387 4.59 13.92 12.26
CA LEU A 387 4.48 12.48 12.36
C LEU A 387 5.29 11.70 11.30
N PRO A 388 5.79 10.51 11.66
CA PRO A 388 5.88 9.99 13.04
C PRO A 388 6.81 10.89 13.88
N GLN A 389 6.65 10.88 15.21
CA GLN A 389 7.26 11.89 16.09
C GLN A 389 8.79 11.94 15.96
N GLU A 390 9.42 10.77 15.81
CA GLU A 390 10.85 10.59 15.57
C GLU A 390 11.33 11.12 14.21
N ASN A 391 10.41 11.33 13.25
CA ASN A 391 10.67 11.88 11.92
C ASN A 391 9.84 13.15 11.63
N SER A 392 9.51 13.94 12.66
CA SER A 392 8.94 15.28 12.49
C SER A 392 9.83 16.14 11.56
N TRP A 393 9.31 17.19 10.93
CA TRP A 393 10.11 18.06 10.06
C TRP A 393 11.22 18.78 10.82
N THR A 394 12.40 18.95 10.22
CA THR A 394 13.53 19.64 10.86
C THR A 394 13.10 20.98 11.44
N GLY A 395 13.44 21.22 12.71
CA GLY A 395 13.05 22.42 13.44
C GLY A 395 11.65 22.39 14.06
N VAL A 396 10.80 21.43 13.69
CA VAL A 396 9.42 21.34 14.22
C VAL A 396 9.40 20.42 15.44
N SER A 397 8.76 20.90 16.51
CA SER A 397 8.37 20.08 17.66
C SER A 397 6.87 20.13 17.88
N CYS A 398 6.29 18.98 18.22
CA CYS A 398 4.85 18.83 18.38
C CYS A 398 4.49 18.21 19.71
N SER A 399 3.33 18.60 20.23
CA SER A 399 2.66 17.91 21.33
C SER A 399 1.59 16.99 20.76
N ILE A 400 1.46 15.79 21.34
CA ILE A 400 0.37 14.87 21.01
C ILE A 400 -0.55 14.82 22.22
N LYS A 401 -1.83 15.12 22.00
CA LYS A 401 -2.87 14.93 23.01
C LYS A 401 -3.99 14.10 22.38
N ASP A 402 -4.35 13.02 23.06
CA ASP A 402 -5.26 11.99 22.55
C ASP A 402 -4.74 11.42 21.21
N THR A 403 -5.37 11.77 20.10
CA THR A 403 -5.01 11.35 18.74
C THR A 403 -4.67 12.52 17.82
N VAL A 404 -4.41 13.71 18.38
CA VAL A 404 -4.10 14.91 17.60
C VAL A 404 -2.72 15.45 17.96
N ALA A 405 -1.86 15.54 16.95
CA ALA A 405 -0.58 16.24 17.02
C ALA A 405 -0.79 17.73 16.69
N ARG A 406 -0.20 18.60 17.51
CA ARG A 406 -0.24 20.06 17.39
C ARG A 406 1.16 20.63 17.49
N ILE A 407 1.47 21.62 16.66
CA ILE A 407 2.80 22.25 16.63
C ILE A 407 2.94 23.16 17.85
N ILE A 408 4.07 23.03 18.55
CA ILE A 408 4.37 23.81 19.76
C ILE A 408 5.68 24.59 19.66
N SER A 409 6.59 24.20 18.78
CA SER A 409 7.83 24.93 18.55
C SER A 409 8.25 24.83 17.09
N LEU A 410 8.76 25.94 16.57
CA LEU A 410 9.45 26.04 15.29
C LEU A 410 10.81 26.70 15.51
N ASP A 411 11.87 25.91 15.39
CA ASP A 411 13.27 26.34 15.47
C ASP A 411 13.96 26.18 14.12
N LEU A 412 14.17 27.32 13.46
CA LEU A 412 14.92 27.43 12.21
C LEU A 412 16.14 28.31 12.38
N THR A 413 16.67 28.43 13.60
CA THR A 413 17.82 29.29 13.88
C THR A 413 19.01 28.88 13.01
N ASN A 414 19.58 29.84 12.26
CA ASN A 414 20.68 29.62 11.31
C ASN A 414 20.39 28.53 10.25
N ALA A 415 19.13 28.32 9.86
CA ALA A 415 18.77 27.34 8.83
C ALA A 415 19.17 27.76 7.40
N GLY A 416 19.67 28.98 7.20
CA GLY A 416 20.11 29.48 5.90
C GLY A 416 18.95 29.77 4.95
N ILE A 417 17.74 29.93 5.48
CA ILE A 417 16.52 30.18 4.71
C ILE A 417 16.36 31.67 4.37
N SER A 418 15.67 31.95 3.27
CA SER A 418 15.15 33.27 2.91
C SER A 418 13.67 33.18 2.54
N GLY A 419 13.05 34.29 2.13
CA GLY A 419 11.62 34.34 1.78
C GLY A 419 10.81 35.19 2.77
N THR A 420 9.55 34.81 3.00
CA THR A 420 8.60 35.59 3.83
C THR A 420 7.81 34.69 4.78
N LEU A 421 7.31 35.26 5.88
CA LEU A 421 6.38 34.57 6.78
C LEU A 421 4.94 34.77 6.29
N PRO A 422 4.16 33.70 6.10
CA PRO A 422 2.74 33.83 5.76
C PRO A 422 1.96 34.43 6.93
N LEU A 423 0.91 35.21 6.61
CA LEU A 423 -0.05 35.71 7.60
C LEU A 423 -0.72 34.56 8.37
N THR A 424 -0.84 33.39 7.75
CA THR A 424 -1.46 32.20 8.36
C THR A 424 -0.64 31.60 9.50
N ILE A 425 0.59 32.06 9.76
CA ILE A 425 1.36 31.61 10.94
C ILE A 425 0.60 31.86 12.25
N ASP A 426 -0.25 32.89 12.30
CA ASP A 426 -1.14 33.20 13.42
C ASP A 426 -2.13 32.05 13.75
N ASN A 427 -2.37 31.14 12.81
CA ASN A 427 -3.26 30.01 13.01
C ASN A 427 -2.67 28.87 13.87
N LEU A 428 -1.37 28.89 14.17
CA LEU A 428 -0.69 27.91 15.03
C LEU A 428 -0.96 28.19 16.51
N SER A 429 -2.22 28.13 16.94
CA SER A 429 -2.69 28.56 18.28
C SER A 429 -2.06 27.87 19.49
N THR A 430 -1.27 26.81 19.27
CA THR A 430 -0.52 26.07 20.30
C THR A 430 0.98 26.34 20.28
N LEU A 431 1.47 27.23 19.42
CA LEU A 431 2.88 27.57 19.31
C LEU A 431 3.35 28.33 20.56
N HIS A 432 4.42 27.83 21.18
CA HIS A 432 5.09 28.45 22.33
C HIS A 432 6.38 29.13 21.92
N HIS A 433 7.12 28.55 20.98
CA HIS A 433 8.41 29.08 20.56
C HIS A 433 8.49 29.21 19.03
N LEU A 434 8.90 30.40 18.57
CA LEU A 434 9.20 30.69 17.18
C LEU A 434 10.60 31.31 17.10
N TRP A 435 11.58 30.51 16.68
CA TRP A 435 12.98 30.92 16.55
C TRP A 435 13.41 30.87 15.09
N LEU A 436 13.66 32.05 14.54
CA LEU A 436 13.95 32.29 13.12
C LEU A 436 15.24 33.09 12.92
N GLY A 437 15.99 33.36 14.00
CA GLY A 437 17.17 34.22 13.94
C GLY A 437 18.32 33.63 13.13
N GLY A 438 19.20 34.50 12.63
CA GLY A 438 20.32 34.13 11.77
C GLY A 438 19.92 33.70 10.35
N ASN A 439 18.72 34.08 9.90
CA ASN A 439 18.22 33.83 8.54
C ASN A 439 18.08 35.11 7.73
N LYS A 440 17.80 34.98 6.43
CA LYS A 440 17.63 36.09 5.49
C LYS A 440 16.16 36.29 5.13
N LEU A 441 15.29 36.24 6.14
CA LEU A 441 13.86 36.48 5.95
C LEU A 441 13.62 37.95 5.59
N SER A 442 12.61 38.18 4.77
CA SER A 442 12.21 39.50 4.28
C SER A 442 10.72 39.74 4.52
N GLY A 443 10.28 40.97 4.28
CA GLY A 443 8.89 41.38 4.53
C GLY A 443 8.62 41.72 6.00
N SER A 444 7.35 42.06 6.28
CA SER A 444 6.90 42.39 7.62
C SER A 444 6.61 41.12 8.42
N ILE A 445 6.91 41.15 9.72
CA ILE A 445 6.44 40.12 10.65
C ILE A 445 4.90 40.20 10.69
N PRO A 446 4.17 39.12 10.40
CA PRO A 446 2.71 39.12 10.43
C PRO A 446 2.18 39.37 11.85
N GLU A 447 0.96 39.89 11.96
CA GLU A 447 0.28 39.99 13.24
C GLU A 447 0.08 38.58 13.85
N MET A 448 0.35 38.44 15.15
CA MET A 448 0.31 37.16 15.88
C MET A 448 -0.70 37.18 17.04
N ASN A 449 -1.84 37.85 16.82
CA ASN A 449 -2.85 38.11 17.86
C ASN A 449 -3.51 36.83 18.41
N SER A 450 -3.53 35.75 17.63
CA SER A 450 -4.13 34.46 17.99
C SER A 450 -3.14 33.49 18.64
N LEU A 451 -1.84 33.81 18.64
CA LEU A 451 -0.77 33.01 19.26
C LEU A 451 -0.70 33.26 20.78
N LEU A 452 -1.81 33.02 21.48
CA LEU A 452 -1.96 33.30 22.92
C LEU A 452 -1.01 32.49 23.82
N LYS A 453 -0.37 31.45 23.29
CA LYS A 453 0.60 30.60 23.99
C LYS A 453 2.05 30.94 23.67
N LEU A 454 2.30 31.93 22.82
CA LEU A 454 3.65 32.27 22.39
C LEU A 454 4.42 32.86 23.57
N GLU A 455 5.49 32.17 23.97
CA GLU A 455 6.39 32.55 25.05
C GLU A 455 7.67 33.20 24.49
N THR A 456 8.10 32.80 23.29
CA THR A 456 9.33 33.31 22.69
C THR A 456 9.19 33.53 21.19
N LEU A 457 9.56 34.73 20.75
CA LEU A 457 9.73 35.11 19.35
C LEU A 457 11.14 35.64 19.16
N TYR A 458 11.95 34.97 18.32
CA TYR A 458 13.31 35.39 17.99
C TYR A 458 13.48 35.45 16.47
N VAL A 459 13.81 36.62 15.93
CA VAL A 459 13.77 36.91 14.47
C VAL A 459 15.00 37.66 13.94
N LEU A 460 16.05 37.82 14.76
CA LEU A 460 17.25 38.61 14.44
C LEU A 460 18.34 37.81 13.73
#